data_AF-A0A3P7F3R0-F1
#
_entry.id   AF-A0A3P7F3R0-F1
#
_cell.length_a   1.000
_cell.length_b   1.000
_cell.length_c   1.000
_cell.angle_alpha   90.00
_cell.angle_beta   90.00
_cell.angle_gamma   90.00
#
_symmetry.space_group_name_H-M   'P 1'
#
loop_
_entity.id
_entity.type
_entity.pdbx_description
1 polymer ?
#
loop_
_entity_poly.entity_id
_entity_poly.type
_entity_poly.pdbx_seq_one_letter_code
_entity_poly.pdbx_strand_id
1 'polypeptide(L)'
;MFAKLVVVSDTSGRRQLSAEEVVRSNIANACVPRLDEAECERSLCYNLYFRTMDGTCNNFQHPLRGAAFRPYNRLLPPEYDNGLSEPVSSLRNIRPNAREASRILLSSRKAVLHPEYNALLMQWGQYLIHDMAKTTLVPSAKCNVCQNIQGRCMSVPILPHDPNANFKSNVCIRVSRSSAICGSGVRLPRQQLNENTNFIDGSPIYGSSIHDNAKFREGRTGFLKLQNFNGMRLLPFDASKCRSSASCNAIFIAGDSRVNLFMGLTSFHIILTREHNRFVH
;
A
#
# COMPACT_ATOMS: atom_id res chain seq x y z
N MET A 1 28.19 28.77 -13.66
CA MET A 1 26.98 29.44 -13.14
C MET A 1 26.29 28.43 -12.25
N PHE A 2 26.55 28.46 -10.94
CA PHE A 2 25.97 27.48 -10.01
C PHE A 2 24.47 27.77 -9.88
N ALA A 3 23.63 26.90 -10.41
CA ALA A 3 22.20 26.95 -10.15
C ALA A 3 22.00 26.77 -8.64
N LYS A 4 21.64 27.85 -7.94
CA LYS A 4 21.09 27.73 -6.59
C LYS A 4 19.88 26.81 -6.71
N LEU A 5 19.94 25.63 -6.11
CA LEU A 5 18.78 24.80 -5.81
C LEU A 5 17.84 25.67 -4.95
N VAL A 6 16.94 26.40 -5.59
CA VAL A 6 15.80 26.99 -4.89
C VAL A 6 14.96 25.79 -4.49
N VAL A 7 14.95 25.48 -3.20
CA VAL A 7 14.03 24.50 -2.64
C VAL A 7 12.64 25.07 -2.80
N VAL A 8 12.00 24.80 -3.94
CA VAL A 8 10.58 25.08 -4.11
C VAL A 8 9.86 24.00 -3.32
N SER A 9 9.35 24.35 -2.15
CA SER A 9 8.52 23.48 -1.32
C SER A 9 7.05 23.80 -1.54
N ASP A 10 6.18 22.81 -1.36
CA ASP A 10 4.75 23.05 -1.20
C ASP A 10 4.55 23.94 0.05
N THR A 11 3.97 25.12 -0.14
CA THR A 11 3.70 26.13 0.91
C THR A 11 2.23 26.16 1.32
N SER A 12 1.43 25.17 0.87
CA SER A 12 0.03 25.08 1.24
C SER A 12 -0.14 24.90 2.75
N GLY A 13 -1.18 25.51 3.30
CA GLY A 13 -1.60 25.36 4.69
C GLY A 13 -2.61 24.22 4.89
N ARG A 14 -2.86 23.40 3.86
CA ARG A 14 -3.80 22.28 3.92
C ARG A 14 -3.36 21.27 4.97
N ARG A 15 -4.32 20.64 5.64
CA ARG A 15 -4.01 19.49 6.49
C ARG A 15 -3.62 18.29 5.63
N GLN A 16 -2.38 17.83 5.77
CA GLN A 16 -1.90 16.59 5.14
C GLN A 16 -2.08 15.40 6.08
N LEU A 17 -2.07 14.19 5.50
CA LEU A 17 -2.13 12.94 6.25
C LEU A 17 -0.83 12.16 6.09
N SER A 18 -0.43 11.48 7.15
CA SER A 18 0.69 10.53 7.17
C SER A 18 0.23 9.08 7.25
N ALA A 19 1.08 8.15 6.81
CA ALA A 19 0.83 6.72 6.99
C ALA A 19 0.72 6.35 8.49
N GLU A 20 1.47 7.03 9.36
CA GLU A 20 1.40 6.82 10.81
C GLU A 20 0.06 7.22 11.41
N GLU A 21 -0.52 8.33 10.98
CA GLU A 21 -1.86 8.74 11.43
C GLU A 21 -2.94 7.76 11.00
N VAL A 22 -2.85 7.24 9.77
CA VAL A 22 -3.74 6.19 9.25
C VAL A 22 -3.64 4.94 10.12
N VAL A 23 -2.42 4.48 10.41
CA VAL A 23 -2.19 3.30 11.27
C VAL A 23 -2.70 3.54 12.69
N ARG A 24 -2.40 4.69 13.28
CA ARG A 24 -2.84 5.05 14.65
C ARG A 24 -4.36 5.06 14.76
N SER A 25 -5.05 5.70 13.81
CA SER A 25 -6.51 5.70 13.79
C SER A 25 -7.07 4.31 13.57
N ASN A 26 -6.48 3.51 12.69
CA ASN A 26 -6.93 2.15 12.43
C ASN A 26 -6.84 1.26 13.69
N ILE A 27 -5.78 1.40 14.48
CA ILE A 27 -5.60 0.66 15.74
C ILE A 27 -6.59 1.14 16.82
N ALA A 28 -6.72 2.45 16.99
CA ALA A 28 -7.54 3.03 18.06
C ALA A 28 -9.05 2.98 17.77
N ASN A 29 -9.43 3.31 16.53
CA ASN A 29 -10.82 3.59 16.15
C ASN A 29 -11.40 2.56 15.17
N ALA A 30 -10.60 1.60 14.70
CA ALA A 30 -10.99 0.63 13.66
C ALA A 30 -11.49 1.29 12.35
N CYS A 31 -11.03 2.50 12.07
CA CYS A 31 -11.28 3.24 10.83
C CYS A 31 -10.08 4.10 10.46
N VAL A 32 -10.02 4.50 9.20
CA VAL A 32 -8.95 5.35 8.67
C VAL A 32 -9.49 6.74 8.29
N PRO A 33 -8.76 7.82 8.62
CA PRO A 33 -9.13 9.16 8.17
C PRO A 33 -8.93 9.27 6.66
N ARG A 34 -9.62 10.23 6.04
CA ARG A 34 -9.42 10.59 4.64
C ARG A 34 -8.96 12.04 4.52
N LEU A 35 -8.24 12.35 3.46
CA LEU A 35 -7.88 13.71 3.10
C LEU A 35 -9.08 14.40 2.46
N ASP A 36 -9.53 15.53 3.00
CA ASP A 36 -10.69 16.26 2.50
C ASP A 36 -10.37 17.70 2.04
N GLU A 37 -9.15 18.16 2.26
CA GLU A 37 -8.71 19.53 1.97
C GLU A 37 -7.62 19.56 0.91
N ALA A 38 -7.65 20.58 0.06
CA ALA A 38 -6.59 20.90 -0.88
C ALA A 38 -6.53 22.41 -1.12
N GLU A 39 -5.33 22.96 -1.29
CA GLU A 39 -5.08 24.38 -1.53
C GLU A 39 -3.99 24.50 -2.60
N CYS A 40 -4.39 24.81 -3.84
CA CYS A 40 -3.47 24.81 -4.98
C CYS A 40 -2.93 26.21 -5.31
N GLU A 41 -3.70 27.26 -5.04
CA GLU A 41 -3.40 28.63 -5.43
C GLU A 41 -2.13 29.15 -4.73
N ARG A 42 -1.99 28.86 -3.44
CA ARG A 42 -0.84 29.27 -2.63
C ARG A 42 0.49 28.65 -3.09
N SER A 43 0.42 27.43 -3.62
CA SER A 43 1.56 26.66 -4.13
C SER A 43 1.58 26.59 -5.66
N LEU A 44 0.93 27.52 -6.38
CA LEU A 44 0.76 27.41 -7.83
C LEU A 44 2.09 27.26 -8.57
N CYS A 45 3.09 28.09 -8.24
CA CYS A 45 4.42 27.97 -8.84
C CYS A 45 5.03 26.59 -8.60
N TYR A 46 4.92 26.02 -7.40
CA TYR A 46 5.39 24.66 -7.13
C TYR A 46 4.63 23.63 -7.98
N ASN A 47 3.30 23.70 -7.98
CA ASN A 47 2.42 22.74 -8.66
C ASN A 47 2.55 22.77 -10.19
N LEU A 48 3.04 23.86 -10.78
CA LEU A 48 3.32 23.95 -12.22
C LEU A 48 4.61 23.24 -12.64
N TYR A 49 5.58 23.10 -11.74
CA TYR A 49 6.88 22.46 -12.03
C TYR A 49 7.03 21.08 -11.38
N PHE A 50 6.35 20.82 -10.26
CA PHE A 50 6.52 19.64 -9.44
C PHE A 50 5.19 19.05 -8.99
N ARG A 51 5.21 17.75 -8.70
CA ARG A 51 4.07 17.03 -8.12
C ARG A 51 4.11 17.18 -6.60
N THR A 52 2.95 17.35 -5.98
CA THR A 52 2.80 17.17 -4.54
C THR A 52 2.98 15.69 -4.18
N MET A 53 3.51 15.41 -2.98
CA MET A 53 3.76 14.04 -2.53
C MET A 53 2.47 13.23 -2.32
N ASP A 54 1.37 13.89 -1.99
CA ASP A 54 0.05 13.28 -1.81
C ASP A 54 -0.79 13.29 -3.11
N GLY A 55 -0.24 13.76 -4.23
CA GLY A 55 -0.92 13.81 -5.53
C GLY A 55 -2.04 14.86 -5.64
N THR A 56 -2.25 15.69 -4.62
CA THR A 56 -3.19 16.82 -4.72
C THR A 56 -2.74 17.86 -5.74
N CYS A 57 -3.69 18.66 -6.24
CA CYS A 57 -3.40 19.73 -7.21
C CYS A 57 -2.87 19.27 -8.57
N ASN A 58 -2.88 17.96 -8.85
CA ASN A 58 -2.66 17.46 -10.21
C ASN A 58 -3.78 17.93 -11.17
N ASN A 59 -5.01 18.04 -10.67
CA ASN A 59 -6.14 18.64 -11.37
C ASN A 59 -6.58 19.92 -10.63
N PHE A 60 -6.37 21.10 -11.20
CA PHE A 60 -6.67 22.36 -10.52
C PHE A 60 -8.18 22.61 -10.30
N GLN A 61 -9.06 22.06 -11.13
CA GLN A 61 -10.52 22.18 -10.95
C GLN A 61 -11.06 21.21 -9.89
N HIS A 62 -10.42 20.04 -9.78
CA HIS A 62 -10.75 19.01 -8.81
C HIS A 62 -9.48 18.52 -8.08
N PRO A 63 -8.94 19.33 -7.15
CA PRO A 63 -7.61 19.11 -6.55
C PRO A 63 -7.38 17.76 -5.87
N LEU A 64 -8.44 17.11 -5.40
CA LEU A 64 -8.37 15.84 -4.67
C LEU A 64 -8.50 14.60 -5.58
N ARG A 65 -8.64 14.80 -6.91
CA ARG A 65 -8.83 13.70 -7.85
C ARG A 65 -7.49 12.97 -8.06
N GLY A 66 -7.41 11.74 -7.56
CA GLY A 66 -6.21 10.92 -7.64
C GLY A 66 -5.22 11.14 -6.49
N ALA A 67 -5.56 12.00 -5.53
CA ALA A 67 -4.75 12.18 -4.33
C ALA A 67 -4.77 10.93 -3.44
N ALA A 68 -3.69 10.74 -2.69
CA ALA A 68 -3.55 9.74 -1.65
C ALA A 68 -4.52 9.99 -0.49
N PHE A 69 -4.76 8.95 0.31
CA PHE A 69 -5.67 8.96 1.45
C PHE A 69 -7.10 9.37 1.05
N ARG A 70 -7.57 8.87 -0.09
CA ARG A 70 -8.93 9.10 -0.62
C ARG A 70 -9.66 7.78 -0.83
N PRO A 71 -11.01 7.79 -0.85
CA PRO A 71 -11.76 6.61 -1.23
C PRO A 71 -11.42 6.16 -2.65
N TYR A 72 -11.42 4.84 -2.88
CA TYR A 72 -11.43 4.31 -4.24
C TYR A 72 -12.66 4.80 -5.00
N ASN A 73 -12.50 5.03 -6.30
CA ASN A 73 -13.63 5.31 -7.17
C ASN A 73 -14.51 4.06 -7.30
N ARG A 74 -15.82 4.24 -7.12
CA ARG A 74 -16.81 3.19 -7.38
C ARG A 74 -17.36 3.38 -8.79
N LEU A 75 -17.05 2.44 -9.69
CA LEU A 75 -17.64 2.41 -11.05
C LEU A 75 -19.08 1.90 -11.03
N LEU A 76 -19.41 1.07 -10.04
CA LEU A 76 -20.75 0.54 -9.78
C LEU A 76 -21.10 0.72 -8.29
N PRO A 77 -22.39 0.79 -7.94
CA PRO A 77 -22.82 0.78 -6.54
C PRO A 77 -22.25 -0.43 -5.78
N PRO A 78 -21.84 -0.27 -4.51
CA PRO A 78 -21.31 -1.36 -3.72
C PRO A 78 -22.40 -2.36 -3.32
N GLU A 79 -22.10 -3.65 -3.42
CA GLU A 79 -22.95 -4.71 -2.88
C GLU A 79 -22.37 -5.25 -1.56
N TYR A 80 -23.18 -5.18 -0.51
CA TYR A 80 -22.89 -5.74 0.81
C TYR A 80 -24.06 -6.63 1.24
N ASP A 81 -23.81 -7.63 2.08
CA ASP A 81 -24.82 -8.62 2.46
C ASP A 81 -25.99 -8.00 3.23
N ASN A 82 -25.68 -6.96 4.01
CA ASN A 82 -26.65 -6.11 4.72
C ASN A 82 -26.86 -4.75 4.04
N GLY A 83 -26.41 -4.57 2.79
CA GLY A 83 -26.48 -3.30 2.05
C GLY A 83 -25.53 -2.20 2.56
N LEU A 84 -24.80 -2.42 3.66
CA LEU A 84 -24.00 -1.38 4.32
C LEU A 84 -22.52 -1.71 4.38
N SER A 85 -22.15 -2.84 4.96
CA SER A 85 -20.74 -3.06 5.32
C SER A 85 -20.31 -4.51 5.40
N GLU A 86 -21.20 -5.48 5.52
CA GLU A 86 -20.79 -6.88 5.63
C GLU A 86 -20.56 -7.52 4.27
N PRO A 87 -19.45 -8.27 4.06
CA PRO A 87 -19.12 -8.86 2.76
C PRO A 87 -20.26 -9.75 2.28
N VAL A 88 -20.55 -9.76 0.99
CA VAL A 88 -21.61 -10.60 0.44
C VAL A 88 -21.45 -12.05 0.89
N SER A 89 -22.55 -12.68 1.29
CA SER A 89 -22.59 -14.05 1.80
C SER A 89 -21.96 -14.26 3.19
N SER A 90 -21.57 -13.22 3.93
CA SER A 90 -21.04 -13.41 5.29
C SER A 90 -22.11 -13.60 6.37
N LEU A 91 -23.35 -13.20 6.10
CA LEU A 91 -24.51 -13.34 6.99
C LEU A 91 -25.48 -14.39 6.46
N ARG A 92 -25.80 -14.31 5.16
CA ARG A 92 -26.81 -15.17 4.51
C ARG A 92 -26.24 -16.49 3.97
N ASN A 93 -24.92 -16.64 3.87
CA ASN A 93 -24.25 -17.85 3.38
C ASN A 93 -24.76 -18.34 2.00
N ILE A 94 -24.95 -17.41 1.07
CA ILE A 94 -25.52 -17.65 -0.27
C ILE A 94 -24.49 -17.90 -1.38
N ARG A 95 -23.18 -17.86 -1.08
CA ARG A 95 -22.10 -18.09 -2.05
C ARG A 95 -21.19 -19.23 -1.62
N PRO A 96 -20.51 -19.91 -2.57
CA PRO A 96 -19.56 -20.96 -2.26
C PRO A 96 -18.44 -20.48 -1.36
N ASN A 97 -17.88 -21.41 -0.58
CA ASN A 97 -16.68 -21.19 0.19
C ASN A 97 -15.49 -20.80 -0.72
N ALA A 98 -14.78 -19.72 -0.38
CA ALA A 98 -13.70 -19.19 -1.22
C ALA A 98 -12.50 -20.15 -1.37
N ARG A 99 -12.18 -20.93 -0.33
CA ARG A 99 -11.12 -21.93 -0.38
C ARG A 99 -11.51 -23.07 -1.32
N GLU A 100 -12.76 -23.53 -1.26
CA GLU A 100 -13.26 -24.55 -2.18
C GLU A 100 -13.30 -24.09 -3.63
N ALA A 101 -13.76 -22.86 -3.87
CA ALA A 101 -13.74 -22.27 -5.21
C ALA A 101 -12.30 -22.22 -5.76
N SER A 102 -11.33 -21.77 -4.95
CA SER A 102 -9.91 -21.77 -5.32
C SER A 102 -9.38 -23.19 -5.59
N ARG A 103 -9.74 -24.17 -4.75
CA ARG A 103 -9.31 -25.56 -4.90
C ARG A 103 -9.85 -26.18 -6.19
N ILE A 104 -11.11 -25.97 -6.51
CA ILE A 104 -11.77 -26.59 -7.66
C ILE A 104 -11.39 -25.89 -8.97
N LEU A 105 -11.34 -24.55 -8.98
CA LEU A 105 -11.23 -23.77 -10.21
C LEU A 105 -9.81 -23.31 -10.54
N LEU A 106 -8.99 -23.03 -9.52
CA LEU A 106 -7.70 -22.35 -9.71
C LEU A 106 -6.49 -23.25 -9.40
N SER A 107 -6.70 -24.45 -8.86
CA SER A 107 -5.58 -25.33 -8.52
C SER A 107 -5.04 -26.04 -9.76
N SER A 108 -3.72 -26.05 -9.89
CA SER A 108 -3.01 -26.76 -10.95
C SER A 108 -1.67 -27.24 -10.42
N ARG A 109 -1.26 -28.44 -10.84
CA ARG A 109 0.10 -28.96 -10.61
C ARG A 109 1.07 -28.60 -11.73
N LYS A 110 0.56 -28.05 -12.84
CA LYS A 110 1.35 -27.74 -14.02
C LYS A 110 1.97 -26.36 -13.88
N ALA A 111 3.30 -26.31 -13.94
CA ALA A 111 3.99 -25.06 -14.21
C ALA A 111 3.86 -24.74 -15.71
N VAL A 112 3.33 -23.56 -16.03
CA VAL A 112 3.20 -23.09 -17.42
C VAL A 112 4.19 -21.94 -17.58
N LEU A 113 5.19 -22.14 -18.44
CA LEU A 113 6.16 -21.12 -18.79
C LEU A 113 5.69 -20.39 -20.05
N HIS A 114 5.80 -19.07 -20.06
CA HIS A 114 5.49 -18.27 -21.24
C HIS A 114 6.72 -18.21 -22.17
N PRO A 115 6.60 -18.49 -23.48
CA PRO A 115 7.74 -18.50 -24.38
C PRO A 115 8.33 -17.09 -24.64
N GLU A 116 7.52 -16.04 -24.56
CA GLU A 116 7.91 -14.67 -24.95
C GLU A 116 8.17 -13.72 -23.78
N TYR A 117 7.75 -14.07 -22.56
CA TYR A 117 7.83 -13.16 -21.41
C TYR A 117 8.62 -13.79 -20.27
N ASN A 118 9.51 -13.02 -19.68
CA ASN A 118 10.27 -13.43 -18.51
C ASN A 118 9.60 -12.96 -17.21
N ALA A 119 10.16 -13.37 -16.07
CA ALA A 119 9.61 -13.05 -14.75
C ALA A 119 9.57 -11.54 -14.42
N LEU A 120 10.33 -10.70 -15.14
CA LEU A 120 10.31 -9.25 -14.93
C LEU A 120 8.97 -8.63 -15.30
N LEU A 121 8.19 -9.25 -16.20
CA LEU A 121 6.85 -8.74 -16.54
C LEU A 121 5.92 -8.73 -15.32
N MET A 122 5.87 -9.84 -14.59
CA MET A 122 5.11 -9.94 -13.34
C MET A 122 5.64 -8.94 -12.31
N GLN A 123 6.96 -8.86 -12.20
CA GLN A 123 7.61 -7.98 -11.25
C GLN A 123 7.29 -6.50 -11.48
N TRP A 124 7.35 -6.07 -12.74
CA TRP A 124 7.05 -4.71 -13.16
C TRP A 124 5.56 -4.40 -12.97
N GLY A 125 4.68 -5.34 -13.33
CA GLY A 125 3.24 -5.22 -13.09
C GLY A 125 2.93 -5.00 -11.60
N GLN A 126 3.60 -5.73 -10.72
CA GLN A 126 3.44 -5.52 -9.28
C GLN A 126 3.99 -4.17 -8.80
N TYR A 127 5.15 -3.76 -9.29
CA TYR A 127 5.72 -2.45 -8.96
C TYR A 127 4.76 -1.31 -9.36
N LEU A 128 4.18 -1.37 -10.56
CA LEU A 128 3.19 -0.40 -11.04
C LEU A 128 1.90 -0.39 -10.19
N ILE A 129 1.37 -1.56 -9.82
CA ILE A 129 0.19 -1.63 -8.94
C ILE A 129 0.53 -1.02 -7.57
N HIS A 130 1.75 -1.19 -7.08
CA HIS A 130 2.20 -0.58 -5.85
C HIS A 130 2.33 0.94 -5.95
N ASP A 131 2.57 1.50 -7.12
CA ASP A 131 2.54 2.95 -7.34
C ASP A 131 1.12 3.49 -7.18
N MET A 132 0.15 2.82 -7.80
CA MET A 132 -1.20 3.36 -7.92
C MET A 132 -2.13 3.05 -6.74
N ALA A 133 -1.83 2.00 -5.94
CA ALA A 133 -2.78 1.53 -4.95
C ALA A 133 -2.16 0.85 -3.73
N LYS A 134 -2.66 1.22 -2.55
CA LYS A 134 -2.39 0.56 -1.28
C LYS A 134 -3.61 0.66 -0.36
N THR A 135 -4.14 -0.46 0.09
CA THR A 135 -5.30 -0.49 0.99
C THR A 135 -4.88 -0.83 2.42
N THR A 136 -5.27 -0.01 3.39
CA THR A 136 -5.08 -0.33 4.81
C THR A 136 -5.91 -1.54 5.21
N LEU A 137 -5.33 -2.47 5.97
CA LEU A 137 -6.04 -3.61 6.55
C LEU A 137 -6.26 -3.41 8.04
N VAL A 138 -7.35 -3.98 8.56
CA VAL A 138 -7.53 -4.12 10.01
C VAL A 138 -6.37 -4.95 10.58
N PRO A 139 -5.76 -4.56 11.72
CA PRO A 139 -4.62 -5.27 12.28
C PRO A 139 -4.92 -6.76 12.49
N SER A 140 -4.07 -7.65 11.94
CA SER A 140 -4.28 -9.10 11.96
C SER A 140 -4.37 -9.69 13.37
N ALA A 141 -3.72 -9.07 14.36
CA ALA A 141 -3.85 -9.43 15.76
C ALA A 141 -5.31 -9.35 16.29
N LYS A 142 -6.18 -8.59 15.62
CA LYS A 142 -7.63 -8.52 15.92
C LYS A 142 -8.45 -9.63 15.28
N CYS A 143 -7.85 -10.43 14.37
CA CYS A 143 -8.48 -11.51 13.63
C CYS A 143 -7.81 -12.86 13.96
N ASN A 144 -7.70 -13.17 15.25
CA ASN A 144 -7.01 -14.37 15.77
C ASN A 144 -7.91 -15.60 15.93
N VAL A 145 -9.22 -15.47 15.70
CA VAL A 145 -10.22 -16.55 15.82
C VAL A 145 -10.79 -16.95 14.46
N CYS A 146 -11.28 -18.19 14.35
CA CYS A 146 -11.94 -18.72 13.15
C CYS A 146 -13.42 -18.31 13.07
N GLN A 147 -13.71 -17.04 13.30
CA GLN A 147 -15.07 -16.50 13.28
C GLN A 147 -15.11 -15.17 12.56
N ASN A 148 -16.25 -14.86 11.95
CA ASN A 148 -16.49 -13.54 11.39
C ASN A 148 -16.60 -12.54 12.56
N ILE A 149 -15.80 -11.48 12.50
CA ILE A 149 -15.92 -10.35 13.42
C ILE A 149 -16.48 -9.19 12.62
N GLN A 150 -17.69 -8.78 12.95
CA GLN A 150 -18.44 -7.76 12.21
C GLN A 150 -17.58 -6.52 11.93
N GLY A 151 -17.57 -6.07 10.68
CA GLY A 151 -16.79 -4.93 10.24
C GLY A 151 -15.26 -5.13 10.17
N ARG A 152 -14.71 -6.23 10.69
CA ARG A 152 -13.26 -6.36 10.94
C ARG A 152 -12.60 -7.59 10.33
N CYS A 153 -13.18 -8.77 10.51
CA CYS A 153 -12.54 -10.04 10.16
C CYS A 153 -13.51 -10.94 9.41
N MET A 154 -12.98 -11.71 8.48
CA MET A 154 -13.69 -12.79 7.80
C MET A 154 -12.95 -14.10 8.05
N SER A 155 -13.72 -15.16 8.31
CA SER A 155 -13.21 -16.52 8.44
C SER A 155 -13.66 -17.32 7.22
N VAL A 156 -12.70 -17.90 6.50
CA VAL A 156 -12.98 -18.85 5.43
C VAL A 156 -12.73 -20.26 5.98
N PRO A 157 -13.78 -21.05 6.26
CA PRO A 157 -13.58 -22.38 6.82
C PRO A 157 -12.87 -23.29 5.82
N ILE A 158 -11.98 -24.14 6.32
CA ILE A 158 -11.30 -25.17 5.54
C ILE A 158 -12.11 -26.45 5.73
N LEU A 159 -12.62 -27.00 4.63
CA LEU A 159 -13.53 -28.15 4.70
C LEU A 159 -12.75 -29.45 4.94
N PRO A 160 -13.37 -30.48 5.55
CA PRO A 160 -12.69 -31.74 5.89
C PRO A 160 -12.05 -32.46 4.69
N HIS A 161 -12.61 -32.27 3.50
CA HIS A 161 -12.11 -32.86 2.25
C HIS A 161 -11.02 -32.03 1.56
N ASP A 162 -10.50 -30.96 2.18
CA ASP A 162 -9.31 -30.29 1.66
C ASP A 162 -8.13 -31.28 1.63
N PRO A 163 -7.46 -31.48 0.47
CA PRO A 163 -6.37 -32.44 0.35
C PRO A 163 -5.09 -31.99 1.06
N ASN A 164 -4.96 -30.70 1.40
CA ASN A 164 -3.76 -30.17 2.05
C ASN A 164 -3.88 -30.27 3.58
N ALA A 165 -3.14 -31.22 4.17
CA ALA A 165 -3.16 -31.48 5.61
C ALA A 165 -2.74 -30.28 6.46
N ASN A 166 -1.77 -29.48 5.99
CA ASN A 166 -1.32 -28.26 6.67
C ASN A 166 -2.39 -27.17 6.67
N PHE A 167 -3.22 -27.12 5.63
CA PHE A 167 -4.38 -26.22 5.64
C PHE A 167 -5.43 -26.74 6.61
N LYS A 168 -5.74 -28.03 6.59
CA LYS A 168 -6.74 -28.61 7.51
C LYS A 168 -6.40 -28.40 8.99
N SER A 169 -5.13 -28.48 9.38
CA SER A 169 -4.72 -28.22 10.76
C SER A 169 -5.00 -26.78 11.22
N ASN A 170 -5.13 -25.83 10.30
CA ASN A 170 -5.45 -24.44 10.62
C ASN A 170 -6.96 -24.19 10.82
N VAL A 171 -7.84 -25.12 10.44
CA VAL A 171 -9.32 -25.07 10.52
C VAL A 171 -9.96 -23.99 9.64
N CYS A 172 -9.37 -22.81 9.53
CA CYS A 172 -9.84 -21.71 8.69
C CYS A 172 -8.68 -20.86 8.16
N ILE A 173 -8.95 -20.09 7.12
CA ILE A 173 -8.13 -18.94 6.71
C ILE A 173 -8.74 -17.69 7.37
N ARG A 174 -7.96 -17.04 8.22
CA ARG A 174 -8.35 -15.79 8.90
C ARG A 174 -7.97 -14.61 8.01
N VAL A 175 -8.94 -13.77 7.67
CA VAL A 175 -8.76 -12.64 6.75
C VAL A 175 -9.09 -11.34 7.47
N SER A 176 -8.07 -10.48 7.61
CA SER A 176 -8.27 -9.07 7.96
C SER A 176 -9.00 -8.35 6.84
N ARG A 177 -10.11 -7.69 7.16
CA ARG A 177 -10.82 -6.86 6.18
C ARG A 177 -10.05 -5.56 5.94
N SER A 178 -10.19 -4.99 4.75
CA SER A 178 -9.74 -3.62 4.47
C SER A 178 -10.41 -2.63 5.39
N SER A 179 -9.65 -1.75 6.05
CA SER A 179 -10.19 -0.76 6.98
C SER A 179 -11.17 0.18 6.28
N ALA A 180 -12.24 0.53 7.01
CA ALA A 180 -13.23 1.47 6.51
C ALA A 180 -12.75 2.91 6.71
N ILE A 181 -13.11 3.80 5.79
CA ILE A 181 -13.02 5.24 6.04
C ILE A 181 -13.94 5.58 7.22
N CYS A 182 -13.46 6.41 8.15
CA CYS A 182 -14.24 6.84 9.31
C CYS A 182 -15.57 7.45 8.87
N GLY A 183 -16.67 7.04 9.53
CA GLY A 183 -18.04 7.45 9.19
C GLY A 183 -18.72 6.64 8.07
N SER A 184 -17.98 5.81 7.32
CA SER A 184 -18.56 4.90 6.31
C SER A 184 -18.96 3.54 6.89
N GLY A 185 -19.91 2.86 6.27
CA GLY A 185 -20.37 1.52 6.66
C GLY A 185 -21.35 1.48 7.83
N VAL A 186 -21.86 2.64 8.24
CA VAL A 186 -22.86 2.80 9.32
C VAL A 186 -24.22 3.21 8.74
N ARG A 187 -24.32 4.42 8.18
CA ARG A 187 -25.54 4.91 7.49
C ARG A 187 -25.42 4.87 5.97
N LEU A 188 -24.20 5.02 5.47
CA LEU A 188 -23.85 4.91 4.06
C LEU A 188 -22.96 3.67 3.85
N PRO A 189 -22.93 3.09 2.64
CA PRO A 189 -22.08 1.95 2.35
C PRO A 189 -20.61 2.19 2.70
N ARG A 190 -19.94 1.13 3.19
CA ARG A 190 -18.53 1.15 3.57
C ARG A 190 -17.67 1.60 2.40
N GLN A 191 -16.69 2.46 2.67
CA GLN A 191 -15.68 2.88 1.70
C GLN A 191 -14.29 2.45 2.17
N GLN A 192 -13.46 2.00 1.25
CA GLN A 192 -12.06 1.65 1.49
C GLN A 192 -11.17 2.80 1.03
N LEU A 193 -10.05 2.98 1.71
CA LEU A 193 -9.09 4.06 1.44
C LEU A 193 -7.97 3.55 0.53
N ASN A 194 -7.59 4.35 -0.47
CA ASN A 194 -6.29 4.24 -1.10
C ASN A 194 -5.28 5.12 -0.34
N GLU A 195 -4.25 4.52 0.24
CA GLU A 195 -3.14 5.23 0.89
C GLU A 195 -2.13 5.82 -0.12
N ASN A 196 -2.17 5.40 -1.38
CA ASN A 196 -1.28 5.92 -2.42
C ASN A 196 -1.98 6.89 -3.36
N THR A 197 -1.17 7.68 -4.08
CA THR A 197 -1.66 8.45 -5.22
C THR A 197 -2.16 7.47 -6.30
N ASN A 198 -3.13 7.88 -7.11
CA ASN A 198 -3.61 7.03 -8.23
C ASN A 198 -2.74 7.17 -9.49
N PHE A 199 -1.71 8.00 -9.45
CA PHE A 199 -0.86 8.30 -10.59
C PHE A 199 0.28 7.29 -10.70
N ILE A 200 0.93 7.26 -11.87
CA ILE A 200 2.23 6.61 -12.02
C ILE A 200 3.27 7.72 -11.84
N ASP A 201 3.72 7.92 -10.60
CA ASP A 201 4.58 9.03 -10.19
C ASP A 201 5.80 8.59 -9.38
N GLY A 202 6.00 7.28 -9.19
CA GLY A 202 7.12 6.75 -8.43
C GLY A 202 6.90 6.82 -6.92
N SER A 203 5.66 6.88 -6.45
CA SER A 203 5.30 6.80 -5.02
C SER A 203 5.92 5.61 -4.27
N PRO A 204 6.27 4.44 -4.88
CA PRO A 204 6.97 3.38 -4.15
C PRO A 204 8.37 3.79 -3.69
N ILE A 205 8.97 4.79 -4.35
CA ILE A 205 10.28 5.36 -4.03
C ILE A 205 10.10 6.59 -3.15
N TYR A 206 9.22 7.50 -3.55
CA TYR A 206 9.09 8.84 -2.97
C TYR A 206 8.05 8.97 -1.86
N GLY A 207 7.23 7.94 -1.65
CA GLY A 207 6.12 7.94 -0.72
C GLY A 207 4.93 8.77 -1.20
N SER A 208 3.82 8.64 -0.47
CA SER A 208 2.55 9.30 -0.76
C SER A 208 2.19 10.39 0.27
N SER A 209 3.17 10.77 1.11
CA SER A 209 2.99 11.66 2.26
C SER A 209 4.30 12.39 2.54
N ILE A 210 4.24 13.72 2.59
CA ILE A 210 5.41 14.55 2.87
C ILE A 210 6.00 14.27 4.26
N HIS A 211 5.15 13.88 5.23
CA HIS A 211 5.57 13.58 6.60
C HIS A 211 6.42 12.32 6.68
N ASP A 212 6.24 11.38 5.74
CA ASP A 212 6.96 10.12 5.70
C ASP A 212 8.32 10.24 5.00
N ASN A 213 8.57 11.32 4.27
CA ASN A 213 9.79 11.51 3.47
C ASN A 213 11.08 11.40 4.28
N ALA A 214 11.09 11.86 5.53
CA ALA A 214 12.27 11.77 6.39
C ALA A 214 12.75 10.32 6.62
N LYS A 215 11.90 9.32 6.38
CA LYS A 215 12.25 7.90 6.49
C LYS A 215 13.25 7.47 5.41
N PHE A 216 13.10 7.97 4.18
CA PHE A 216 13.84 7.51 3.01
C PHE A 216 14.58 8.63 2.23
N ARG A 217 14.36 9.90 2.54
CA ARG A 217 15.11 11.04 1.99
C ARG A 217 16.29 11.44 2.88
N GLU A 218 17.41 11.80 2.29
CA GLU A 218 18.61 12.20 3.02
C GLU A 218 18.54 13.67 3.46
N GLY A 219 17.88 13.92 4.59
CA GLY A 219 17.78 15.25 5.17
C GLY A 219 17.19 16.28 4.20
N ARG A 220 17.90 17.40 4.01
CA ARG A 220 17.53 18.46 3.06
C ARG A 220 18.26 18.35 1.73
N THR A 221 18.98 17.26 1.47
CA THR A 221 19.67 17.07 0.19
C THR A 221 18.67 16.67 -0.91
N GLY A 222 19.17 16.59 -2.15
CA GLY A 222 18.44 15.99 -3.25
C GLY A 222 18.40 14.47 -3.22
N PHE A 223 19.20 13.81 -2.37
CA PHE A 223 19.40 12.37 -2.40
C PHE A 223 18.35 11.60 -1.59
N LEU A 224 18.11 10.35 -2.01
CA LEU A 224 17.47 9.33 -1.21
C LEU A 224 18.52 8.57 -0.40
N LYS A 225 18.15 8.13 0.79
CA LYS A 225 19.03 7.38 1.68
C LYS A 225 19.39 6.05 1.03
N LEU A 226 20.68 5.76 0.97
CA LEU A 226 21.23 4.45 0.69
C LEU A 226 22.28 4.14 1.75
N GLN A 227 22.40 2.87 2.12
CA GLN A 227 23.42 2.41 3.05
C GLN A 227 24.34 1.40 2.38
N ASN A 228 25.63 1.47 2.72
CA ASN A 228 26.60 0.48 2.28
C ASN A 228 26.55 -0.73 3.21
N PHE A 229 26.31 -1.92 2.65
CA PHE A 229 26.32 -3.18 3.37
C PHE A 229 26.89 -4.27 2.47
N ASN A 230 27.93 -4.98 2.92
CA ASN A 230 28.67 -5.98 2.13
C ASN A 230 29.09 -5.49 0.74
N GLY A 231 29.60 -4.26 0.64
CA GLY A 231 30.03 -3.66 -0.64
C GLY A 231 28.87 -3.25 -1.57
N MET A 232 27.61 -3.38 -1.14
CA MET A 232 26.44 -3.00 -1.93
C MET A 232 25.75 -1.76 -1.35
N ARG A 233 25.25 -0.88 -2.23
CA ARG A 233 24.37 0.24 -1.86
C ARG A 233 22.92 -0.23 -1.79
N LEU A 234 22.40 -0.45 -0.59
CA LEU A 234 21.04 -0.94 -0.37
C LEU A 234 20.13 0.16 0.18
N LEU A 235 18.82 -0.08 0.14
CA LEU A 235 17.85 0.76 0.84
C LEU A 235 18.15 0.78 2.35
N PRO A 236 17.69 1.81 3.08
CA PRO A 236 17.89 1.89 4.53
C PRO A 236 17.26 0.69 5.25
N PHE A 237 17.99 0.11 6.19
CA PHE A 237 17.48 -0.88 7.13
C PHE A 237 18.30 -0.85 8.41
N ASP A 238 17.75 -1.40 9.48
CA ASP A 238 18.41 -1.46 10.78
C ASP A 238 19.50 -2.55 10.82
N ALA A 239 20.74 -2.17 10.49
CA ALA A 239 21.88 -3.09 10.46
C ALA A 239 22.28 -3.59 11.86
N SER A 240 21.87 -2.90 12.94
CA SER A 240 22.15 -3.36 14.31
C SER A 240 21.42 -4.65 14.66
N LYS A 241 20.34 -4.97 13.93
CA LYS A 241 19.56 -6.22 14.06
C LYS A 241 20.17 -7.39 13.28
N CYS A 242 21.24 -7.17 12.52
CA CYS A 242 21.96 -8.26 11.86
C CYS A 242 22.72 -9.10 12.89
N ARG A 243 22.65 -10.43 12.78
CA ARG A 243 23.49 -11.32 13.60
C ARG A 243 24.96 -11.26 13.15
N SER A 244 25.17 -11.15 11.85
CA SER A 244 26.48 -10.90 11.24
C SER A 244 26.29 -10.29 9.84
N SER A 245 27.38 -9.82 9.24
CA SER A 245 27.38 -9.36 7.84
C SER A 245 26.95 -10.45 6.86
N ALA A 246 27.33 -11.71 7.13
CA ALA A 246 26.97 -12.86 6.29
C ALA A 246 25.54 -13.38 6.53
N SER A 247 24.90 -13.03 7.64
CA SER A 247 23.55 -13.47 8.01
C SER A 247 22.75 -12.32 8.59
N CYS A 248 22.06 -11.58 7.71
CA CYS A 248 21.20 -10.47 8.09
C CYS A 248 19.81 -10.57 7.47
N ASN A 249 18.78 -10.51 8.33
CA ASN A 249 17.39 -10.34 7.91
C ASN A 249 17.09 -8.84 7.79
N ALA A 250 17.36 -8.27 6.61
CA ALA A 250 17.11 -6.87 6.33
C ALA A 250 15.60 -6.62 6.12
N ILE A 251 15.06 -5.61 6.80
CA ILE A 251 13.74 -5.05 6.53
C ILE A 251 13.95 -3.65 5.98
N PHE A 252 13.85 -3.52 4.67
CA PHE A 252 14.11 -2.26 3.97
C PHE A 252 13.00 -1.25 4.19
N ILE A 253 13.39 0.02 4.20
CA ILE A 253 12.52 1.18 4.28
C ILE A 253 12.54 1.89 2.93
N ALA A 254 11.36 2.19 2.40
CA ALA A 254 11.15 2.91 1.14
C ALA A 254 9.87 3.75 1.21
N GLY A 255 9.49 4.41 0.11
CA GLY A 255 8.21 5.11 -0.02
C GLY A 255 6.99 4.20 0.16
N ASP A 256 7.09 2.92 -0.25
CA ASP A 256 6.05 1.91 -0.01
C ASP A 256 6.50 0.83 0.98
N SER A 257 5.66 0.57 1.99
CA SER A 257 5.94 -0.39 3.07
C SER A 257 5.96 -1.86 2.63
N ARG A 258 5.50 -2.18 1.42
CA ARG A 258 5.45 -3.52 0.84
C ARG A 258 6.71 -3.89 0.07
N VAL A 259 7.76 -3.05 0.11
CA VAL A 259 9.07 -3.28 -0.52
C VAL A 259 9.71 -4.64 -0.17
N ASN A 260 9.35 -5.22 0.98
CA ASN A 260 9.90 -6.48 1.48
C ASN A 260 9.04 -7.73 1.14
N LEU A 261 7.99 -7.62 0.30
CA LEU A 261 7.09 -8.76 0.04
C LEU A 261 7.80 -9.95 -0.61
N PHE A 262 8.74 -9.71 -1.52
CA PHE A 262 9.65 -10.71 -2.08
C PHE A 262 10.82 -10.00 -2.78
N MET A 263 11.90 -10.75 -3.04
CA MET A 263 13.19 -10.20 -3.44
C MET A 263 13.16 -9.38 -4.74
N GLY A 264 12.42 -9.83 -5.76
CA GLY A 264 12.35 -9.13 -7.03
C GLY A 264 11.78 -7.70 -6.90
N LEU A 265 10.80 -7.48 -6.01
CA LEU A 265 10.23 -6.15 -5.78
C LEU A 265 11.26 -5.26 -5.08
N THR A 266 11.92 -5.79 -4.04
CA THR A 266 13.02 -5.12 -3.37
C THR A 266 14.10 -4.67 -4.36
N SER A 267 14.46 -5.53 -5.32
CA SER A 267 15.45 -5.20 -6.36
C SER A 267 15.03 -4.00 -7.21
N PHE A 268 13.76 -3.90 -7.63
CA PHE A 268 13.27 -2.74 -8.38
C PHE A 268 13.35 -1.46 -7.57
N HIS A 269 12.96 -1.49 -6.29
CA HIS A 269 13.11 -0.32 -5.42
C HIS A 269 14.58 0.10 -5.29
N ILE A 270 15.51 -0.83 -5.07
CA ILE A 270 16.95 -0.54 -4.98
C ILE A 270 17.46 0.08 -6.29
N ILE A 271 17.15 -0.51 -7.44
CA ILE A 271 17.62 -0.03 -8.75
C ILE A 271 17.13 1.39 -8.99
N LEU A 272 15.84 1.65 -8.78
CA LEU A 272 15.26 2.96 -9.07
C LEU A 272 15.68 4.03 -8.05
N THR A 273 15.92 3.67 -6.79
CA THR A 273 16.54 4.60 -5.81
C THR A 273 17.98 4.94 -6.19
N ARG A 274 18.77 3.96 -6.67
CA ARG A 274 20.11 4.22 -7.19
C ARG A 274 20.07 5.11 -8.43
N GLU A 275 19.11 4.89 -9.32
CA GLU A 275 18.92 5.70 -10.52
C GLU A 275 18.52 7.13 -10.20
N HIS A 276 17.65 7.34 -9.21
CA HIS A 276 17.36 8.67 -8.68
C HIS A 276 18.65 9.37 -8.22
N ASN A 277 19.44 8.73 -7.36
CA ASN A 277 20.70 9.30 -6.87
C ASN A 277 21.75 9.53 -7.97
N ARG A 278 21.62 8.86 -9.14
CA ARG A 278 22.50 9.09 -10.31
C ARG A 278 22.18 10.41 -11.03
N PHE A 279 20.93 10.85 -11.02
CA PHE A 279 20.48 12.09 -11.67
C PHE A 279 20.56 13.32 -10.77
N VAL A 280 20.64 13.13 -9.46
CA VAL A 280 20.85 14.22 -8.50
C VAL A 280 22.31 14.69 -8.62
N HIS A 281 22.49 15.97 -8.99
CA HIS A 281 23.78 16.65 -9.11
C HIS A 281 23.91 17.80 -8.11
#